data_AF-A0A7C4JI41-F1
#
_entry.id   AF-A0A7C4JI41-F1
#
_cell.length_a   1.000
_cell.length_b   1.000
_cell.length_c   1.000
_cell.angle_alpha   90.00
_cell.angle_beta   90.00
_cell.angle_gamma   90.00
#
_symmetry.space_group_name_H-M   'P 1'
#
loop_
_entity.id
_entity.type
_entity.pdbx_description
1 polymer ?
#
loop_
_entity_poly.entity_id
_entity_poly.type
_entity_poly.pdbx_seq_one_letter_code
_entity_poly.pdbx_strand_id
1 'polypeptide(L)'
;MAIKRLFVLGVLGVVAFLGGCVRQSLSPTTAVLAVIVAEPREGQAPLTVRFDATRSSDPAGPLTDHLWDFGDGTDVASGAVVEHTYR
;
A
#
# COMPACT_ATOMS: atom_id res chain seq x y z
N MET A 1 36.02 -6.98 -67.02
CA MET A 1 34.70 -7.18 -67.65
C MET A 1 33.96 -8.22 -66.81
N ALA A 2 32.77 -8.06 -66.23
CA ALA A 2 31.73 -7.03 -66.14
C ALA A 2 30.87 -7.40 -64.89
N ILE A 3 30.43 -6.46 -64.03
CA ILE A 3 29.03 -5.94 -63.91
C ILE A 3 27.97 -7.04 -63.65
N LYS A 4 27.19 -7.06 -62.55
CA LYS A 4 25.89 -6.37 -62.35
C LYS A 4 25.22 -6.87 -61.04
N ARG A 5 24.76 -5.99 -60.12
CA ARG A 5 23.36 -5.54 -59.84
C ARG A 5 22.42 -6.49 -59.04
N LEU A 6 22.27 -6.21 -57.74
CA LEU A 6 21.09 -5.65 -57.02
C LEU A 6 19.61 -6.09 -57.31
N PHE A 7 18.89 -6.39 -56.20
CA PHE A 7 17.43 -6.29 -55.84
C PHE A 7 16.36 -7.39 -56.19
N VAL A 8 15.91 -8.07 -55.10
CA VAL A 8 14.53 -8.42 -54.59
C VAL A 8 13.55 -9.34 -55.34
N LEU A 9 13.03 -10.32 -54.58
CA LEU A 9 11.62 -10.75 -54.38
C LEU A 9 11.69 -12.12 -53.69
N GLY A 10 11.08 -12.46 -52.56
CA GLY A 10 10.16 -11.85 -51.63
C GLY A 10 9.69 -12.99 -50.74
N VAL A 11 9.62 -12.80 -49.42
CA VAL A 11 8.74 -13.62 -48.57
C VAL A 11 8.12 -12.69 -47.55
N LEU A 12 6.88 -12.34 -47.86
CA LEU A 12 5.90 -11.72 -47.00
C LEU A 12 5.51 -12.76 -45.93
N GLY A 13 5.77 -12.48 -44.66
CA GLY A 13 5.41 -13.42 -43.60
C GLY A 13 5.96 -13.11 -42.23
N VAL A 14 6.10 -11.82 -41.87
CA VAL A 14 6.33 -11.46 -40.47
C VAL A 14 4.97 -11.51 -39.77
N VAL A 15 4.63 -12.66 -39.19
CA VAL A 15 3.69 -12.70 -38.07
C VAL A 15 4.50 -12.37 -36.81
N ALA A 16 4.98 -11.13 -36.73
CA ALA A 16 5.30 -10.55 -35.43
C ALA A 16 3.98 -9.94 -34.97
N PHE A 17 3.35 -10.58 -34.00
CA PHE A 17 2.25 -9.96 -33.26
C PHE A 17 2.69 -8.55 -32.89
N LEU A 18 2.02 -7.54 -33.45
CA LEU A 18 1.93 -6.22 -32.86
C LEU A 18 1.10 -6.37 -31.57
N GLY A 19 1.60 -7.17 -30.64
CA GLY A 19 1.14 -7.23 -29.27
C GLY A 19 1.47 -5.87 -28.70
N GLY A 20 0.45 -5.02 -28.62
CA GLY A 20 0.57 -3.66 -28.16
C GLY A 20 1.41 -3.59 -26.89
N CYS A 21 2.10 -2.45 -26.71
CA CYS A 21 2.64 -2.11 -25.41
C CYS A 21 1.54 -2.35 -24.37
N VAL A 22 1.65 -3.42 -23.60
CA VAL A 22 0.91 -3.55 -22.35
C VAL A 22 1.46 -2.41 -21.51
N ARG A 23 0.75 -1.28 -21.52
CA ARG A 23 0.83 -0.35 -20.40
C ARG A 23 0.36 -1.18 -19.23
N GLN A 24 1.28 -1.72 -18.44
CA GLN A 24 0.94 -2.10 -17.08
C GLN A 24 0.39 -0.83 -16.45
N SER A 25 -0.95 -0.76 -16.40
CA SER A 25 -1.64 0.18 -15.57
C SER A 25 -1.25 -0.24 -14.16
N LEU A 26 -0.22 0.41 -13.63
CA LEU A 26 0.06 0.38 -12.21
C LEU A 26 -1.14 1.07 -11.58
N SER A 27 -2.15 0.30 -11.17
CA SER A 27 -3.16 0.82 -10.25
C SER A 27 -2.39 1.50 -9.12
N PRO A 28 -2.70 2.75 -8.75
CA PRO A 28 -2.05 3.35 -7.60
C PRO A 28 -2.25 2.37 -6.44
N THR A 29 -1.14 1.86 -5.87
CA THR A 29 -1.18 1.05 -4.65
C THR A 29 -1.79 1.96 -3.61
N THR A 30 -3.10 1.80 -3.42
CA THR A 30 -3.85 2.70 -2.58
C THR A 30 -3.45 2.33 -1.17
N ALA A 31 -2.65 3.20 -0.53
CA ALA A 31 -2.12 2.94 0.80
C ALA A 31 -3.19 3.22 1.85
N VAL A 32 -3.12 2.48 2.94
CA VAL A 32 -3.93 2.73 4.13
C VAL A 32 -3.62 4.12 4.68
N LEU A 33 -4.66 4.92 4.94
CA LEU A 33 -4.56 6.14 5.71
C LEU A 33 -4.81 5.81 7.19
N ALA A 34 -3.76 5.83 8.00
CA ALA A 34 -3.86 5.66 9.45
C ALA A 34 -4.12 7.01 10.13
N VAL A 35 -5.21 7.11 10.88
CA VAL A 35 -5.56 8.29 11.68
C VAL A 35 -5.87 7.82 13.09
N ILE A 36 -5.07 8.30 14.05
CA ILE A 36 -5.23 7.97 15.47
C ILE A 36 -5.42 9.22 16.32
N VAL A 37 -6.19 9.08 17.39
CA VAL A 37 -6.35 10.06 18.45
C VAL A 37 -6.00 9.38 19.77
N ALA A 38 -5.23 10.05 20.62
CA ALA A 38 -4.87 9.59 21.96
C ALA A 38 -5.16 10.70 22.97
N GLU A 39 -5.99 10.41 23.97
CA GLU A 39 -6.43 11.39 24.98
C GLU A 39 -6.58 10.74 26.37
N PRO A 40 -6.09 11.39 27.46
CA PRO A 40 -5.20 12.56 27.47
C PRO A 40 -3.79 12.22 26.96
N ARG A 41 -3.02 13.24 26.54
CA ARG A 41 -1.64 13.05 26.03
C ARG A 41 -0.56 13.18 27.10
N GLU A 42 -0.93 13.72 28.26
CA GLU A 42 -0.05 13.94 29.40
C GLU A 42 -0.87 13.94 30.69
N GLY A 43 -0.19 13.71 31.82
CA GLY A 43 -0.81 13.64 33.14
C GLY A 43 0.13 12.99 34.15
N GLN A 44 -0.34 12.83 35.39
CA GLN A 44 0.39 12.07 36.40
C GLN A 44 0.14 10.57 36.23
N ALA A 45 1.17 9.77 36.50
CA ALA A 45 1.03 8.34 36.54
C ALA A 45 0.25 7.90 37.80
N PRO A 46 -0.57 6.84 37.72
CA PRO A 46 -0.90 6.09 36.52
C PRO A 46 -1.84 6.88 35.58
N LEU A 47 -1.52 6.89 34.29
CA LEU A 47 -2.27 7.65 33.28
C LEU A 47 -3.00 6.70 32.34
N THR A 48 -4.33 6.66 32.41
CA THR A 48 -5.16 5.95 31.43
C THR A 48 -5.36 6.84 30.21
N VAL A 49 -4.93 6.35 29.05
CA VAL A 49 -5.07 6.99 27.75
C VAL A 49 -6.00 6.15 26.89
N ARG A 50 -7.01 6.81 26.30
CA ARG A 50 -7.87 6.21 25.29
C ARG A 50 -7.28 6.47 23.91
N PHE A 51 -7.13 5.41 23.13
CA PHE A 51 -6.69 5.43 21.74
C PHE A 51 -7.86 5.14 20.82
N ASP A 52 -8.02 5.94 19.76
CA ASP A 52 -9.11 5.84 18.79
C ASP A 52 -8.56 5.94 17.36
N ALA A 53 -8.68 4.86 16.60
CA ALA A 53 -8.27 4.75 15.20
C ALA A 53 -9.46 4.68 14.23
N THR A 54 -10.68 4.96 14.68
CA THR A 54 -11.92 4.81 13.87
C THR A 54 -11.96 5.69 12.62
N ARG A 55 -11.08 6.69 12.54
CA ARG A 55 -10.92 7.57 11.38
C ARG A 55 -9.91 7.07 10.34
N SER A 56 -9.29 5.91 10.58
CA SER A 56 -8.44 5.24 9.61
C SER A 56 -9.27 4.67 8.47
N SER A 57 -8.70 4.61 7.28
CA SER A 57 -9.40 4.11 6.10
C SER A 57 -8.44 3.54 5.07
N ASP A 58 -8.84 2.50 4.37
CA ASP A 58 -8.17 2.01 3.18
C ASP A 58 -9.07 2.20 1.95
N PRO A 59 -8.66 3.00 0.95
CA PRO A 59 -9.48 3.16 -0.25
C PRO A 59 -9.49 1.91 -1.15
N ALA A 60 -8.65 0.90 -0.89
CA ALA A 60 -8.69 -0.41 -1.55
C ALA A 60 -9.69 -1.39 -0.91
N GLY A 61 -10.18 -1.15 0.32
CA GLY A 61 -11.07 -2.08 1.00
C GLY A 61 -11.29 -1.80 2.50
N PRO A 62 -12.06 -2.65 3.20
CA PRO A 62 -12.26 -2.51 4.63
C PRO A 62 -10.96 -2.82 5.39
N LEU A 63 -10.71 -2.07 6.48
CA LEU A 63 -9.65 -2.40 7.43
C LEU A 63 -10.01 -3.68 8.18
N THR A 64 -9.08 -4.64 8.21
CA THR A 64 -9.29 -5.93 8.88
C THR A 64 -8.91 -5.90 10.34
N ASP A 65 -7.96 -5.06 10.75
CA ASP A 65 -7.48 -5.00 12.14
C ASP A 65 -6.82 -3.65 12.48
N HIS A 66 -6.70 -3.37 13.76
CA HIS A 66 -5.96 -2.24 14.34
C HIS A 66 -5.11 -2.76 15.49
N LEU A 67 -3.78 -2.72 15.35
CA LEU A 67 -2.83 -3.22 16.35
C LEU A 67 -2.12 -2.06 17.04
N TRP A 68 -1.99 -2.16 18.36
CA TRP A 68 -1.41 -1.12 19.21
C TRP A 68 -0.24 -1.67 20.01
N ASP A 69 0.95 -1.15 19.72
CA ASP A 69 2.13 -1.25 20.58
C ASP A 69 2.25 0.06 21.37
N PHE A 70 2.14 -0.02 22.70
CA PHE A 70 2.17 1.15 23.58
C PHE A 70 3.58 1.64 23.89
N GLY A 71 4.62 0.86 23.55
CA GLY A 71 6.03 1.21 23.71
C GLY A 71 6.59 1.15 25.13
N ASP A 72 5.80 0.70 26.12
CA ASP A 72 6.20 0.57 27.53
C ASP A 72 6.49 -0.88 27.97
N GLY A 73 6.48 -1.82 27.02
CA GLY A 73 6.74 -3.24 27.26
C GLY A 73 5.51 -4.05 27.69
N THR A 74 4.31 -3.44 27.69
CA THR A 74 3.05 -4.16 27.87
C THR A 74 2.62 -4.90 26.59
N ASP A 75 1.69 -5.85 26.74
CA ASP A 75 1.22 -6.67 25.63
C ASP A 75 0.49 -5.82 24.56
N VAL A 76 0.65 -6.22 23.30
CA VAL A 76 0.00 -5.59 22.14
C VAL A 76 -1.52 -5.71 22.27
N ALA A 77 -2.25 -4.62 22.01
CA ALA A 77 -3.71 -4.63 21.99
C ALA A 77 -4.25 -4.61 20.55
N SER A 78 -5.51 -5.04 20.38
CA SER A 78 -6.22 -4.97 19.10
C SER A 78 -7.59 -4.31 19.25
N GLY A 79 -8.04 -3.62 18.20
CA GLY A 79 -9.35 -2.98 18.13
C GLY A 79 -9.28 -1.51 17.71
N ALA A 80 -10.36 -1.02 17.09
CA ALA A 80 -10.41 0.36 16.60
C ALA A 80 -10.38 1.41 17.73
N VAL A 81 -10.82 1.04 18.93
CA VAL A 81 -10.73 1.87 20.14
C VAL A 81 -10.23 0.99 21.28
N VAL A 82 -9.19 1.42 21.98
CA VAL A 82 -8.61 0.71 23.13
C VAL A 82 -8.27 1.71 24.25
N GLU A 83 -8.19 1.21 25.48
CA GLU A 83 -7.68 1.97 26.62
C GLU A 83 -6.42 1.30 27.13
N HIS A 84 -5.42 2.10 27.49
CA HIS A 84 -4.17 1.62 28.09
C HIS A 84 -3.77 2.51 29.26
N THR A 85 -3.24 1.92 30.33
CA THR A 85 -2.80 2.66 31.51
C THR A 85 -1.28 2.59 31.62
N TYR A 86 -0.62 3.72 31.36
CA TYR A 86 0.81 3.91 31.61
C TYR A 86 1.07 4.05 33.11
N ARG A 87 2.16 3.43 33.60
CA ARG A 87 2.53 3.37 35.02
C ARG A 87 3.77 4.19 35.33
#